data_AF-A0A8J6M0F9-F1
#
_entry.id   AF-A0A8J6M0F9-F1
#
_cell.length_a   1.000
_cell.length_b   1.000
_cell.length_c   1.000
_cell.angle_alpha   90.00
_cell.angle_beta   90.00
_cell.angle_gamma   90.00
#
_symmetry.space_group_name_H-M   'P 1'
#
loop_
_entity.id
_entity.type
_entity.pdbx_description
1 polymer ?
#
loop_
_entity_poly.entity_id
_entity_poly.type
_entity_poly.pdbx_seq_one_letter_code
_entity_poly.pdbx_strand_id
1 'polypeptide(L)'
;MCLSFEWFDDSSNRRKKWDEEGISLKEAKGALYTYYSTVYPIATEMAEYIFENWTARRVAMLDQESRKILFEIWDKHLSYNEPIESAKAPGGFEFKGILFESGTKLRVRDNPSDTAEITENGILFRGEYFTSFSAAANIARPHTQNNGWIQWEYFDQKESQWLLVDHKRKNALSDLL
;
A
#
# COMPACT_ATOMS: atom_id res chain seq x y z
N MET A 1 -24.63 12.84 9.64
CA MET A 1 -25.06 11.51 10.13
C MET A 1 -24.00 10.52 9.66
N CYS A 2 -23.32 9.84 10.57
CA CYS A 2 -22.39 8.76 10.20
C CYS A 2 -23.20 7.52 9.78
N LEU A 3 -22.72 6.81 8.77
CA LEU A 3 -23.32 5.54 8.34
C LEU A 3 -23.21 4.49 9.46
N SER A 4 -24.24 3.67 9.63
CA SER A 4 -24.21 2.54 10.57
C SER A 4 -23.25 1.45 10.07
N PHE A 5 -22.75 0.62 10.99
CA PHE A 5 -21.90 -0.54 10.64
C PHE A 5 -22.59 -1.48 9.64
N GLU A 6 -23.90 -1.70 9.81
CA GLU A 6 -24.76 -2.49 8.92
C GLU A 6 -24.74 -1.99 7.46
N TRP A 7 -24.47 -0.71 7.24
CA TRP A 7 -24.38 -0.14 5.90
C TRP A 7 -23.15 -0.64 5.13
N PHE A 8 -22.03 -0.86 5.82
CA PHE A 8 -20.80 -1.39 5.22
C PHE A 8 -20.96 -2.88 4.86
N ASP A 9 -21.69 -3.65 5.68
CA ASP A 9 -22.00 -5.05 5.40
C ASP A 9 -22.89 -5.23 4.14
N ASP A 10 -23.68 -4.21 3.80
CA ASP A 10 -24.59 -4.24 2.65
C ASP A 10 -23.92 -3.86 1.30
N SER A 11 -22.60 -3.62 1.29
CA SER A 11 -21.82 -3.28 0.08
C SER A 11 -21.92 -4.35 -1.01
N SER A 12 -21.87 -5.62 -0.61
CA SER A 12 -21.98 -6.75 -1.53
C SER A 12 -23.35 -6.81 -2.23
N ASN A 13 -24.43 -6.50 -1.51
CA ASN A 13 -25.78 -6.47 -2.07
C ASN A 13 -25.97 -5.28 -3.03
N ARG A 14 -25.37 -4.12 -2.71
CA ARG A 14 -25.38 -2.95 -3.61
C ARG A 14 -24.67 -3.25 -4.93
N ARG A 15 -23.45 -3.80 -4.88
CA ARG A 15 -22.71 -4.21 -6.09
C ARG A 15 -23.50 -5.21 -6.91
N LYS A 16 -24.05 -6.25 -6.27
CA LYS A 16 -24.90 -7.25 -6.94
C LYS A 16 -26.11 -6.61 -7.64
N LYS A 17 -26.78 -5.67 -6.97
CA LYS A 17 -27.90 -4.94 -7.57
C LYS A 17 -27.46 -4.13 -8.79
N TRP A 18 -26.31 -3.47 -8.72
CA TRP A 18 -25.76 -2.72 -9.86
C TRP A 18 -25.42 -3.61 -11.05
N ASP A 19 -24.90 -4.81 -10.79
CA ASP A 19 -24.61 -5.79 -11.85
C ASP A 19 -25.89 -6.32 -12.51
N GLU A 20 -26.96 -6.54 -11.73
CA GLU A 20 -28.23 -7.08 -12.22
C GLU A 20 -29.08 -6.02 -12.94
N GLU A 21 -29.19 -4.82 -12.38
CA GLU A 21 -30.10 -3.76 -12.86
C GLU A 21 -29.38 -2.70 -13.72
N GLY A 22 -28.06 -2.59 -13.60
CA GLY A 22 -27.27 -1.51 -14.16
C GLY A 22 -27.45 -0.18 -13.42
N ILE A 23 -26.50 0.73 -13.58
CA ILE A 23 -26.54 2.06 -12.94
C ILE A 23 -26.90 3.15 -13.95
N SER A 24 -27.92 3.94 -13.63
CA SER A 24 -28.28 5.10 -14.45
C SER A 24 -27.28 6.26 -14.28
N LEU A 25 -27.14 7.12 -15.29
CA LEU A 25 -26.27 8.31 -15.18
C LEU A 25 -26.68 9.22 -14.01
N LYS A 26 -27.97 9.34 -13.70
CA LYS A 26 -28.46 10.17 -12.60
C LYS A 26 -28.05 9.62 -11.24
N GLU A 27 -28.15 8.30 -11.08
CA GLU A 27 -27.78 7.59 -9.86
C GLU A 27 -26.28 7.66 -9.62
N ALA A 28 -25.46 7.39 -10.64
CA ALA A 28 -24.01 7.52 -10.58
C ALA A 28 -23.59 8.93 -10.12
N LYS A 29 -24.20 9.97 -10.70
CA LYS A 29 -23.94 11.37 -10.29
C LYS A 29 -24.32 11.59 -8.83
N GLY A 30 -25.55 11.22 -8.44
CA GLY A 30 -26.03 11.39 -7.08
C GLY A 30 -25.10 10.74 -6.04
N ALA A 31 -24.62 9.53 -6.34
CA ALA A 31 -23.66 8.82 -5.51
C ALA A 31 -22.30 9.54 -5.45
N LEU A 32 -21.72 9.96 -6.60
CA LEU A 32 -20.44 10.66 -6.62
C LEU A 32 -20.48 11.97 -5.81
N TYR A 33 -21.56 12.74 -5.88
CA TYR A 33 -21.71 13.98 -5.10
C TYR A 33 -21.72 13.78 -3.57
N THR A 34 -21.90 12.56 -3.08
CA THR A 34 -21.77 12.26 -1.65
C THR A 34 -20.32 12.29 -1.15
N TYR A 35 -19.34 12.41 -2.04
CA TYR A 35 -17.91 12.40 -1.70
C TYR A 35 -17.53 13.44 -0.65
N TYR A 36 -18.12 14.64 -0.69
CA TYR A 36 -17.84 15.71 0.27
C TYR A 36 -18.75 15.66 1.52
N SER A 37 -19.44 14.54 1.75
CA SER A 37 -20.37 14.37 2.86
C SER A 37 -19.88 13.33 3.87
N THR A 38 -20.59 13.18 4.99
CA THR A 38 -20.34 12.09 5.96
C THR A 38 -20.67 10.70 5.41
N VAL A 39 -21.17 10.64 4.18
CA VAL A 39 -21.58 9.43 3.46
C VAL A 39 -20.65 9.13 2.28
N TYR A 40 -19.43 9.70 2.29
CA TYR A 40 -18.43 9.56 1.24
C TYR A 40 -18.08 8.12 0.81
N PRO A 41 -18.21 7.05 1.65
CA PRO A 41 -17.96 5.69 1.19
C PRO A 41 -18.84 5.27 -0.01
N ILE A 42 -20.05 5.84 -0.15
CA ILE A 42 -20.91 5.61 -1.32
C ILE A 42 -20.24 6.09 -2.60
N ALA A 43 -19.63 7.28 -2.55
CA ALA A 43 -18.95 7.84 -3.70
C ALA A 43 -17.73 6.99 -4.09
N THR A 44 -17.00 6.46 -3.10
CA THR A 44 -15.86 5.56 -3.34
C THR A 44 -16.30 4.24 -3.99
N GLU A 45 -17.30 3.57 -3.42
CA GLU A 45 -17.84 2.32 -4.00
C GLU A 45 -18.37 2.54 -5.43
N MET A 46 -19.07 3.65 -5.66
CA MET A 46 -19.56 4.01 -6.99
C MET A 46 -18.40 4.27 -7.97
N ALA A 47 -17.34 4.95 -7.52
CA ALA A 47 -16.18 5.22 -8.34
C ALA A 47 -15.48 3.92 -8.75
N GLU A 48 -15.24 3.00 -7.81
CA GLU A 48 -14.69 1.66 -8.09
C GLU A 48 -15.53 0.93 -9.13
N TYR A 49 -16.85 0.87 -8.93
CA TYR A 49 -17.75 0.23 -9.86
C TYR A 49 -17.68 0.84 -11.27
N ILE A 50 -17.66 2.17 -11.37
CA ILE A 50 -17.55 2.87 -12.65
C ILE A 50 -16.23 2.55 -13.33
N PHE A 51 -15.10 2.56 -12.61
CA PHE A 51 -13.80 2.24 -13.20
C PHE A 51 -13.69 0.78 -13.66
N GLU A 52 -14.29 -0.16 -12.92
CA GLU A 52 -14.30 -1.59 -13.26
C GLU A 52 -15.23 -1.90 -14.44
N ASN A 53 -16.39 -1.24 -14.54
CA ASN A 53 -17.48 -1.70 -15.39
C ASN A 53 -17.89 -0.73 -16.51
N TRP A 54 -17.55 0.56 -16.41
CA TRP A 54 -17.96 1.54 -17.42
C TRP A 54 -16.88 1.75 -18.48
N THR A 55 -17.32 1.82 -19.73
CA THR A 55 -16.44 2.26 -20.82
C THR A 55 -16.14 3.74 -20.72
N ALA A 56 -14.99 4.16 -21.26
CA ALA A 56 -14.62 5.58 -21.35
C ALA A 56 -15.72 6.44 -22.01
N ARG A 57 -16.45 5.89 -22.99
CA ARG A 57 -17.59 6.55 -23.63
C ARG A 57 -18.71 6.84 -22.64
N ARG A 58 -19.02 5.90 -21.75
CA ARG A 58 -20.07 6.06 -20.73
C ARG A 58 -19.64 7.04 -19.65
N VAL A 59 -18.37 7.00 -19.23
CA VAL A 59 -17.79 8.00 -18.32
C VAL A 59 -17.87 9.40 -18.92
N ALA A 60 -17.61 9.57 -20.21
CA ALA A 60 -17.72 10.86 -20.90
C ALA A 60 -19.15 11.45 -20.92
N MET A 61 -20.19 10.63 -20.67
CA MET A 61 -21.58 11.09 -20.55
C MET A 61 -21.91 11.68 -19.18
N LEU A 62 -21.02 11.54 -18.18
CA LEU A 62 -21.14 12.26 -16.92
C LEU A 62 -20.88 13.76 -17.14
N ASP A 63 -21.52 14.61 -16.33
CA ASP A 63 -21.19 16.05 -16.37
C ASP A 63 -19.76 16.30 -15.88
N GLN A 64 -19.25 17.49 -16.17
CA GLN A 64 -17.86 17.85 -15.87
C GLN A 64 -17.53 17.71 -14.38
N GLU A 65 -18.46 18.06 -13.50
CA GLU A 65 -18.20 18.06 -12.06
C GLU A 65 -18.17 16.63 -11.51
N SER A 66 -19.11 15.79 -11.93
CA SER A 66 -19.13 14.37 -11.56
C SER A 66 -17.86 13.65 -12.06
N ARG A 67 -17.34 14.00 -13.24
CA ARG A 67 -16.06 13.47 -13.72
C ARG A 67 -14.88 13.94 -12.86
N LYS A 68 -14.85 15.21 -12.45
CA LYS A 68 -13.80 15.70 -11.54
C LYS A 68 -13.82 14.94 -10.23
N ILE A 69 -15.00 14.75 -9.62
CA ILE A 69 -15.14 13.98 -8.38
C ILE A 69 -14.67 12.53 -8.58
N LEU A 70 -15.08 11.89 -9.67
CA LEU A 70 -14.66 10.53 -10.00
C LEU A 70 -13.14 10.39 -10.08
N PHE A 71 -12.47 11.32 -10.77
CA PHE A 71 -11.00 11.30 -10.87
C PHE A 71 -10.31 11.78 -9.60
N GLU A 72 -10.91 12.66 -8.82
CA GLU A 72 -10.39 13.03 -7.49
C GLU A 72 -10.42 11.83 -6.54
N ILE A 73 -11.50 11.04 -6.57
CA ILE A 73 -11.60 9.78 -5.82
C ILE A 73 -10.54 8.80 -6.33
N TRP A 74 -10.33 8.72 -7.64
CA TRP A 74 -9.24 7.91 -8.20
C TRP A 74 -7.88 8.34 -7.65
N ASP A 75 -7.50 9.58 -7.85
CA ASP A 75 -6.18 10.08 -7.46
C ASP A 75 -5.93 9.97 -5.95
N LYS A 76 -6.96 10.16 -5.12
CA LYS A 76 -6.83 10.14 -3.66
C LYS A 76 -7.03 8.78 -3.01
N HIS A 77 -7.87 7.91 -3.59
CA HIS A 77 -8.33 6.70 -2.92
C HIS A 77 -8.11 5.40 -3.72
N LEU A 78 -8.07 5.44 -5.06
CA LEU A 78 -8.05 4.21 -5.89
C LEU A 78 -6.76 4.03 -6.70
N SER A 79 -6.06 5.10 -7.07
CA SER A 79 -4.79 5.08 -7.80
C SER A 79 -3.62 4.55 -6.95
N TYR A 80 -3.82 4.49 -5.62
CA TYR A 80 -2.93 3.81 -4.69
C TYR A 80 -3.13 2.28 -4.68
N ASN A 81 -4.05 1.72 -5.48
CA ASN A 81 -4.29 0.27 -5.60
C ASN A 81 -3.56 -0.38 -6.79
N GLU A 82 -2.31 -0.01 -7.08
CA GLU A 82 -1.35 -1.05 -7.50
C GLU A 82 -1.11 -1.97 -6.28
N PRO A 83 -0.93 -3.28 -6.47
CA PRO A 83 -1.28 -4.30 -5.48
C PRO A 83 -0.76 -4.00 -4.07
N ILE A 84 -1.68 -3.61 -3.20
CA ILE A 84 -1.47 -3.45 -1.77
C ILE A 84 -1.51 -4.83 -1.13
N GLU A 85 -0.34 -5.42 -0.91
CA GLU A 85 -0.14 -6.23 0.31
C GLU A 85 0.12 -5.34 1.54
N SER A 86 0.25 -4.01 1.41
CA SER A 86 0.61 -3.17 2.57
C SER A 86 0.26 -1.68 2.41
N ALA A 87 -0.86 -1.24 2.96
CA ALA A 87 -1.08 0.17 3.30
C ALA A 87 -2.21 0.35 4.34
N LYS A 88 -2.16 -0.44 5.43
CA LYS A 88 -2.25 0.22 6.75
C LYS A 88 -1.09 1.22 6.77
N ALA A 89 -1.28 2.43 7.30
CA ALA A 89 -0.15 3.35 7.57
C ALA A 89 1.02 2.51 8.09
N PRO A 90 2.17 2.44 7.39
CA PRO A 90 3.07 1.32 7.60
C PRO A 90 3.67 1.48 8.99
N GLY A 91 3.17 0.66 9.91
CA GLY A 91 3.99 0.21 11.00
C GLY A 91 5.30 -0.28 10.39
N GLY A 92 6.39 -0.01 11.06
CA GLY A 92 7.72 -0.39 10.60
C GLY A 92 8.59 -0.64 11.81
N PHE A 93 9.75 -1.20 11.56
CA PHE A 93 10.72 -1.38 12.61
C PHE A 93 11.82 -0.34 12.48
N GLU A 94 12.08 0.37 13.58
CA GLU A 94 13.14 1.34 13.65
C GLU A 94 14.45 0.65 14.03
N PHE A 95 15.43 0.68 13.13
CA PHE A 95 16.77 0.20 13.39
C PHE A 95 17.70 1.38 13.59
N LYS A 96 18.07 1.66 14.85
CA LYS A 96 18.99 2.76 15.22
C LYS A 96 18.56 4.13 14.62
N GLY A 97 17.31 4.55 14.81
CA GLY A 97 16.84 5.83 14.28
C GLY A 97 16.32 5.79 12.84
N ILE A 98 16.41 4.64 12.16
CA ILE A 98 16.04 4.53 10.75
C ILE A 98 14.85 3.59 10.61
N LEU A 99 13.74 4.15 10.13
CA LEU A 99 12.52 3.40 9.87
C LEU A 99 12.64 2.56 8.59
N PHE A 100 12.33 1.28 8.73
CA PHE A 100 12.04 0.40 7.61
C PHE A 100 10.57 0.00 7.67
N GLU A 101 9.86 0.20 6.56
CA GLU A 101 8.44 -0.10 6.44
C GLU A 101 8.21 -1.61 6.50
N SER A 102 7.16 -2.05 7.19
CA SER A 102 6.75 -3.46 7.15
C SER A 102 6.43 -3.87 5.71
N GLY A 103 6.77 -5.09 5.34
CA GLY A 103 6.73 -5.57 3.96
C GLY A 103 7.99 -5.27 3.15
N THR A 104 8.95 -4.49 3.68
CA THR A 104 10.24 -4.28 2.99
C THR A 104 10.94 -5.62 2.82
N LYS A 105 11.11 -6.05 1.56
CA LYS A 105 11.84 -7.27 1.21
C LYS A 105 13.33 -7.06 1.40
N LEU A 106 13.97 -8.04 2.02
CA LEU A 106 15.40 -8.12 2.24
C LEU A 106 15.98 -9.36 1.56
N ARG A 107 17.24 -9.29 1.17
CA ARG A 107 18.02 -10.47 0.76
C ARG A 107 19.47 -10.36 1.21
N VAL A 108 20.13 -11.50 1.33
CA VAL A 108 21.56 -11.57 1.60
C VAL A 108 22.34 -11.24 0.34
N ARG A 109 23.24 -10.25 0.41
CA ARG A 109 23.97 -9.70 -0.75
C ARG A 109 24.63 -10.77 -1.64
N ASP A 110 25.50 -11.61 -1.07
CA ASP A 110 26.18 -12.66 -1.87
C ASP A 110 25.45 -14.01 -1.82
N ASN A 111 24.21 -14.05 -1.30
CA ASN A 111 23.32 -15.19 -1.48
C ASN A 111 21.85 -14.72 -1.68
N PRO A 112 21.49 -14.22 -2.87
CA PRO A 112 20.18 -13.63 -3.13
C PRO A 112 18.98 -14.55 -2.92
N SER A 113 19.17 -15.87 -2.84
CA SER A 113 18.09 -16.82 -2.53
C SER A 113 17.67 -16.78 -1.05
N ASP A 114 18.53 -16.28 -0.17
CA ASP A 114 18.22 -16.12 1.24
C ASP A 114 17.52 -14.78 1.45
N THR A 115 16.19 -14.83 1.52
CA THR A 115 15.32 -13.66 1.67
C THR A 115 14.80 -13.50 3.09
N ALA A 116 14.57 -12.26 3.50
CA ALA A 116 13.93 -11.88 4.74
C ALA A 116 12.90 -10.77 4.48
N GLU A 117 12.11 -10.43 5.49
CA GLU A 117 11.13 -9.35 5.40
C GLU A 117 11.16 -8.49 6.66
N ILE A 118 10.96 -7.18 6.51
CA ILE A 118 10.71 -6.30 7.64
C ILE A 118 9.25 -6.42 8.08
N THR A 119 9.04 -6.55 9.38
CA THR A 119 7.73 -6.58 10.03
C THR A 119 7.71 -5.56 11.16
N GLU A 120 6.56 -5.34 11.78
CA GLU A 120 6.42 -4.50 12.98
C GLU A 120 7.27 -4.99 14.17
N ASN A 121 7.70 -6.26 14.15
CA ASN A 121 8.50 -6.89 15.21
C ASN A 121 10.01 -6.97 14.88
N GLY A 122 10.43 -6.52 13.69
CA GLY A 122 11.81 -6.57 13.24
C GLY A 122 11.98 -7.34 11.93
N ILE A 123 13.15 -7.96 11.75
CA ILE A 123 13.48 -8.75 10.56
C ILE A 123 12.94 -10.17 10.76
N LEU A 124 11.98 -10.60 9.95
CA LEU A 124 11.56 -12.00 9.85
C LEU A 124 12.49 -12.73 8.87
N PHE A 125 13.32 -13.63 9.40
CA PHE A 125 14.23 -14.46 8.60
C PHE A 125 14.18 -15.90 9.07
N ARG A 126 13.91 -16.84 8.15
CA ARG A 126 13.79 -18.28 8.45
C ARG A 126 12.80 -18.60 9.59
N GLY A 127 11.75 -17.80 9.73
CA GLY A 127 10.73 -17.98 10.78
C GLY A 127 11.09 -17.38 12.15
N GLU A 128 12.28 -16.77 12.29
CA GLU A 128 12.71 -16.09 13.50
C GLU A 128 12.72 -14.56 13.33
N TYR A 129 12.45 -13.84 14.41
CA TYR A 129 12.46 -12.38 14.44
C TYR A 129 13.77 -11.84 15.02
N PHE A 130 14.36 -10.88 14.32
CA PHE A 130 15.58 -10.21 14.75
C PHE A 130 15.38 -8.70 14.86
N THR A 131 15.79 -8.14 15.99
CA THR A 131 15.74 -6.69 16.25
C THR A 131 16.96 -5.94 15.67
N SER A 132 17.88 -6.63 14.99
CA SER A 132 19.02 -6.00 14.34
C SER A 132 19.51 -6.77 13.11
N PHE A 133 20.01 -6.04 12.11
CA PHE A 133 20.64 -6.60 10.90
C PHE A 133 21.84 -7.49 11.21
N SER A 134 22.62 -7.18 12.25
CA SER A 134 23.76 -8.00 12.66
C SER A 134 23.33 -9.35 13.23
N ALA A 135 22.26 -9.39 14.03
CA ALA A 135 21.75 -10.65 14.58
C ALA A 135 21.21 -11.56 13.45
N ALA A 136 20.41 -11.00 12.54
CA ALA A 136 19.93 -11.74 11.37
C ALA A 136 21.10 -12.20 10.46
N ALA A 137 22.12 -11.35 10.27
CA ALA A 137 23.30 -11.68 9.47
C ALA A 137 24.11 -12.85 10.04
N ASN A 138 24.22 -12.97 11.37
CA ASN A 138 24.93 -14.09 11.99
C ASN A 138 24.25 -15.45 11.71
N ILE A 139 22.93 -15.47 11.55
CA ILE A 139 22.17 -16.68 11.18
C ILE A 139 22.28 -16.97 9.70
N ALA A 140 22.24 -15.93 8.86
CA ALA A 140 22.44 -16.08 7.42
C ALA A 140 23.86 -16.56 7.09
N ARG A 141 24.85 -16.08 7.84
CA ARG A 141 26.28 -16.37 7.63
C ARG A 141 27.02 -16.53 8.96
N PRO A 142 26.91 -17.71 9.58
CA PRO A 142 27.71 -18.02 10.75
C PRO A 142 29.21 -17.95 10.38
N HIS A 143 30.01 -17.40 11.29
CA HIS A 143 31.47 -17.26 11.18
C HIS A 143 32.02 -16.16 10.26
N THR A 144 31.19 -15.31 9.65
CA THR A 144 31.67 -14.06 9.04
C THR A 144 31.51 -12.89 10.01
N GLN A 145 32.62 -12.36 10.53
CA GLN A 145 32.67 -11.07 11.22
C GLN A 145 32.48 -9.93 10.22
N ASN A 146 31.26 -9.73 9.73
CA ASN A 146 30.96 -8.63 8.82
C ASN A 146 29.81 -7.79 9.35
N ASN A 147 29.95 -6.47 9.18
CA ASN A 147 28.95 -5.48 9.57
C ASN A 147 27.57 -5.85 8.98
N GLY A 148 26.57 -6.13 9.82
CA GLY A 148 25.25 -6.58 9.36
C GLY A 148 24.60 -5.65 8.34
N TRP A 149 24.87 -4.34 8.40
CA TRP A 149 24.31 -3.35 7.48
C TRP A 149 24.77 -3.50 6.02
N ILE A 150 25.93 -4.12 5.77
CA ILE A 150 26.45 -4.34 4.41
C ILE A 150 26.14 -5.74 3.86
N GLN A 151 25.59 -6.61 4.70
CA GLN A 151 25.25 -7.98 4.31
C GLN A 151 23.85 -8.08 3.72
N TRP A 152 22.98 -7.13 4.05
CA TRP A 152 21.60 -7.08 3.60
C TRP A 152 21.43 -6.05 2.50
N GLU A 153 20.65 -6.42 1.49
CA GLU A 153 20.07 -5.51 0.53
C GLU A 153 18.56 -5.45 0.78
N TYR A 154 17.98 -4.27 0.62
CA TYR A 154 16.53 -4.07 0.61
C TYR A 154 16.06 -3.77 -0.80
N PHE A 155 14.83 -4.17 -1.11
CA PHE A 155 14.21 -3.83 -2.39
C PHE A 155 13.63 -2.41 -2.31
N ASP A 156 14.19 -1.49 -3.08
CA ASP A 156 13.64 -0.16 -3.26
C ASP A 156 12.59 -0.20 -4.37
N GLN A 157 11.32 -0.01 -3.98
CA GLN A 157 10.20 -0.04 -4.91
C GLN A 157 10.24 1.12 -5.91
N LYS A 158 10.73 2.30 -5.49
CA LYS A 158 10.72 3.51 -6.36
C LYS A 158 11.63 3.33 -7.57
N GLU A 159 12.82 2.81 -7.31
CA GLU A 159 13.86 2.61 -8.32
C GLU A 159 13.88 1.18 -8.88
N SER A 160 12.98 0.30 -8.39
CA SER A 160 12.88 -1.11 -8.78
C SER A 160 14.22 -1.86 -8.72
N GLN A 161 15.01 -1.60 -7.68
CA GLN A 161 16.36 -2.16 -7.53
C GLN A 161 16.67 -2.57 -6.10
N TRP A 162 17.66 -3.45 -5.94
CA TRP A 162 18.19 -3.85 -4.65
C TRP A 162 19.30 -2.90 -4.22
N LEU A 163 19.14 -2.30 -3.03
CA LEU A 163 20.10 -1.34 -2.47
C LEU A 163 20.62 -1.84 -1.13
N LEU A 164 21.87 -1.50 -0.80
CA LEU A 164 22.44 -1.83 0.50
C LEU A 164 21.68 -1.11 1.62
N VAL A 165 21.37 -1.84 2.69
CA VAL A 165 20.77 -1.26 3.90
C VAL A 165 21.68 -0.17 4.48
N ASP A 166 23.01 -0.33 4.37
CA ASP A 166 24.00 0.68 4.74
C ASP A 166 23.85 2.01 3.98
N HIS A 167 23.42 1.99 2.72
CA HIS A 167 23.19 3.23 1.95
C HIS A 167 22.01 4.02 2.52
N LYS A 168 20.89 3.34 2.81
CA LYS A 168 19.74 3.97 3.47
C LYS A 168 20.13 4.58 4.82
N ARG A 169 20.95 3.87 5.60
CA ARG A 169 21.49 4.37 6.87
C ARG A 169 22.32 5.64 6.70
N LYS A 170 23.24 5.66 5.74
CA LYS A 170 24.12 6.81 5.51
C LYS A 170 23.36 8.04 5.00
N ASN A 171 22.38 7.84 4.12
CA ASN A 171 21.54 8.93 3.62
C ASN A 171 20.66 9.52 4.72
N ALA A 172 20.06 8.68 5.57
CA ALA A 172 19.28 9.18 6.71
C ALA A 172 20.14 9.98 7.71
N LEU A 173 21.42 9.61 7.87
CA LEU A 173 22.36 10.35 8.73
C LEU A 173 22.84 11.66 8.09
N SER A 174 22.95 11.75 6.77
CA SER A 174 23.33 13.00 6.08
C SER A 174 22.23 14.04 6.12
N ASP A 175 20.96 13.63 6.15
CA ASP A 175 19.81 14.55 6.22
C ASP A 175 19.60 15.16 7.63
N LEU A 176 20.34 14.66 8.63
CA LEU A 176 20.30 15.12 10.03
C LEU A 176 21.46 16.08 10.40
N LEU A 177 22.38 16.36 9.46
CA LEU A 177 23.55 17.23 9.63
C LEU A 177 23.44 18.49 8.76
#